data_AF-X0ZWQ0-F1
#
_entry.id   AF-X0ZWQ0-F1
#
_cell.length_a   1.000
_cell.length_b   1.000
_cell.length_c   1.000
_cell.angle_alpha   90.00
_cell.angle_beta   90.00
_cell.angle_gamma   90.00
#
_symmetry.space_group_name_H-M   'P 1'
#
loop_
_entity.id
_entity.type
_entity.pdbx_description
1 polymer ?
#
loop_
_entity_poly.entity_id
_entity_poly.type
_entity_poly.pdbx_seq_one_letter_code
_entity_poly.pdbx_strand_id
1 'polypeptide(L)'
;PDRTAAILGKGKDPLPALQETARNLEKAGADFIIIPCNTAHYFLSSIQKSVKIPILNMIEETAKETQKKNSSIKKVGLLASIGTYKTKIYHQHFKKYNIMKPFFFALFNIKWIKMARFIEHVIKIARDSGRINPTPTPNTNSISG
;
A
#
# COMPACT_ATOMS: atom_id res chain seq x y z
N PRO A 1 -1.34 10.23 -13.92
CA PRO A 1 -2.00 11.46 -13.39
C PRO A 1 -1.69 11.69 -11.91
N ASP A 2 -1.74 12.93 -11.41
CA ASP A 2 -1.61 13.21 -9.98
C ASP A 2 -2.87 12.78 -9.21
N ARG A 3 -2.67 11.98 -8.16
CA ARG A 3 -3.78 11.35 -7.43
C ARG A 3 -4.47 12.35 -6.50
N THR A 4 -3.72 13.30 -5.95
CA THR A 4 -4.27 14.31 -5.02
C THR A 4 -5.14 15.31 -5.79
N ALA A 5 -4.67 15.78 -6.96
CA ALA A 5 -5.43 16.67 -7.83
C ALA A 5 -6.72 16.02 -8.33
N ALA A 6 -6.68 14.74 -8.73
CA ALA A 6 -7.87 14.01 -9.18
C ALA A 6 -8.91 13.85 -8.06
N ILE A 7 -8.49 13.48 -6.85
CA ILE A 7 -9.37 13.35 -5.69
C ILE A 7 -10.01 14.69 -5.28
N LEU A 8 -9.29 15.79 -5.49
CA LEU A 8 -9.80 17.14 -5.25
C LEU A 8 -10.60 17.71 -6.44
N GLY A 9 -10.90 16.89 -7.45
CA GLY A 9 -11.73 17.26 -8.62
C GLY A 9 -11.03 18.16 -9.65
N LYS A 10 -9.71 18.32 -9.57
CA LYS A 10 -8.93 19.26 -10.41
C LYS A 10 -8.01 18.57 -11.41
N GLY A 11 -8.03 17.25 -11.48
CA GLY A 11 -7.09 16.48 -12.31
C GLY A 11 -7.74 15.30 -13.01
N LYS A 12 -7.05 14.79 -14.05
CA LYS A 12 -7.46 13.60 -14.79
C LYS A 12 -7.56 12.39 -13.85
N ASP A 13 -8.64 11.62 -13.97
CA ASP A 13 -8.85 10.40 -13.20
C ASP A 13 -7.69 9.41 -13.42
N PRO A 14 -6.95 9.02 -12.35
CA PRO A 14 -5.88 8.05 -12.46
C PRO A 14 -6.39 6.61 -12.57
N LEU A 15 -7.66 6.33 -12.25
CA LEU A 15 -8.19 4.97 -12.13
C LEU A 15 -8.01 4.12 -13.39
N PRO A 16 -8.31 4.60 -14.63
CA PRO A 16 -8.13 3.78 -15.83
C PRO A 16 -6.69 3.26 -15.99
N ALA A 17 -5.70 4.14 -15.79
CA ALA A 17 -4.29 3.79 -15.89
C ALA A 17 -3.83 2.84 -14.77
N LEU A 18 -4.37 3.02 -13.55
CA LEU A 18 -4.08 2.12 -12.42
C LEU A 18 -4.62 0.71 -12.67
N GLN A 19 -5.84 0.59 -13.19
CA GLN A 19 -6.43 -0.71 -13.53
C GLN A 19 -5.69 -1.39 -14.69
N GLU A 20 -5.29 -0.63 -15.71
CA GLU A 20 -4.49 -1.16 -16.80
C GLU A 20 -3.13 -1.67 -16.31
N THR A 21 -2.46 -0.91 -15.45
CA THR A 21 -1.19 -1.34 -14.84
C THR A 21 -1.35 -2.62 -14.03
N ALA A 22 -2.42 -2.73 -13.23
CA ALA A 22 -2.69 -3.94 -12.44
C ALA A 22 -2.92 -5.18 -13.35
N ARG A 23 -3.72 -5.03 -14.41
CA ARG A 23 -3.92 -6.11 -15.40
C ARG A 23 -2.62 -6.51 -16.09
N ASN A 24 -1.75 -5.55 -16.38
CA ASN A 24 -0.46 -5.84 -17.00
C ASN A 24 0.46 -6.64 -16.07
N LEU A 25 0.46 -6.33 -14.76
CA LEU A 25 1.20 -7.12 -13.76
C LEU A 25 0.66 -8.55 -13.65
N GLU A 26 -0.67 -8.71 -13.63
CA GLU A 26 -1.30 -10.05 -13.62
C GLU A 26 -0.95 -10.86 -14.88
N LYS A 27 -1.04 -10.24 -16.07
CA LYS A 27 -0.64 -10.88 -17.33
C LYS A 27 0.84 -11.25 -17.38
N ALA A 28 1.70 -10.49 -16.70
CA ALA A 28 3.12 -10.77 -16.60
C ALA A 28 3.45 -11.91 -15.61
N GLY A 29 2.45 -12.49 -14.94
CA GLY A 29 2.62 -13.61 -14.03
C GLY A 29 2.88 -13.23 -12.57
N ALA A 30 2.54 -12.01 -12.16
CA ALA A 30 2.61 -11.65 -10.73
C ALA A 30 1.60 -12.46 -9.91
N ASP A 31 2.03 -13.04 -8.79
CA ASP A 31 1.12 -13.76 -7.86
C ASP A 31 0.27 -12.82 -7.01
N PHE A 32 0.71 -11.58 -6.81
CA PHE A 32 0.05 -10.55 -6.03
C PHE A 32 0.61 -9.16 -6.38
N ILE A 33 -0.09 -8.09 -5.96
CA ILE A 33 0.31 -6.71 -6.21
C ILE A 33 0.50 -5.95 -4.90
N ILE A 34 1.55 -5.12 -4.82
CA ILE A 34 1.72 -4.08 -3.80
C ILE A 34 1.63 -2.72 -4.49
N ILE A 35 0.93 -1.77 -3.86
CA ILE A 35 0.84 -0.39 -4.32
C ILE A 35 1.69 0.49 -3.38
N PRO A 36 2.92 0.90 -3.73
CA PRO A 36 3.78 1.70 -2.85
C PRO A 36 3.38 3.19 -2.84
N CYS A 37 2.08 3.49 -2.70
CA CYS A 37 1.55 4.84 -2.69
C CYS A 37 0.31 4.93 -1.79
N ASN A 38 0.39 5.73 -0.72
CA ASN A 38 -0.72 5.95 0.21
C ASN A 38 -1.98 6.42 -0.53
N THR A 39 -1.89 7.51 -1.30
CA THR A 39 -3.06 8.08 -1.96
C THR A 39 -3.71 7.13 -2.98
N ALA A 40 -2.94 6.27 -3.64
CA ALA A 40 -3.48 5.32 -4.61
C ALA A 40 -4.36 4.25 -3.96
N HIS A 41 -4.21 3.98 -2.66
CA HIS A 41 -5.09 3.07 -1.92
C HIS A 41 -6.53 3.57 -1.82
N TYR A 42 -6.79 4.86 -2.10
CA TYR A 42 -8.15 5.36 -2.28
C TYR A 42 -8.91 4.59 -3.38
N PHE A 43 -8.19 4.16 -4.43
CA PHE A 43 -8.75 3.43 -5.55
C PHE A 43 -8.66 1.90 -5.40
N LEU A 44 -8.17 1.39 -4.26
CA LEU A 44 -7.81 -0.02 -4.08
C LEU A 44 -8.96 -0.97 -4.46
N SER A 45 -10.17 -0.71 -3.96
CA SER A 45 -11.33 -1.56 -4.25
C SER A 45 -11.66 -1.62 -5.74
N SER A 46 -11.49 -0.50 -6.47
CA SER A 46 -11.73 -0.45 -7.91
C SER A 46 -10.61 -1.10 -8.72
N ILE A 47 -9.37 -1.06 -8.23
CA ILE A 47 -8.23 -1.76 -8.84
C ILE A 47 -8.36 -3.27 -8.60
N GLN A 48 -8.70 -3.69 -7.38
CA GLN A 48 -8.88 -5.10 -7.02
C GLN A 48 -9.97 -5.77 -7.88
N LYS A 49 -11.04 -5.03 -8.25
CA LYS A 49 -12.08 -5.54 -9.15
C LYS A 49 -11.60 -5.81 -10.58
N SER A 50 -10.43 -5.27 -10.97
CA SER A 50 -9.90 -5.39 -12.33
C SER A 50 -8.92 -6.55 -12.54
N VAL A 51 -8.58 -7.27 -11.47
CA VAL A 51 -7.63 -8.40 -11.47
C VAL A 51 -8.14 -9.50 -10.53
N LYS A 52 -7.69 -10.75 -10.73
CA LYS A 52 -8.01 -11.89 -9.87
C LYS A 52 -6.97 -12.09 -8.76
N ILE A 53 -5.72 -11.73 -9.01
CA ILE A 53 -4.65 -11.82 -8.01
C ILE A 53 -4.88 -10.83 -6.85
N PRO A 54 -4.48 -11.17 -5.61
CA PRO A 54 -4.68 -10.31 -4.46
C PRO A 54 -3.81 -9.05 -4.53
N ILE A 55 -4.39 -7.92 -4.10
CA ILE A 55 -3.66 -6.68 -3.88
C ILE A 55 -3.51 -6.46 -2.38
N LEU A 56 -2.26 -6.36 -1.92
CA LEU A 56 -1.98 -6.18 -0.50
C LEU A 56 -2.26 -4.74 -0.08
N ASN A 57 -3.18 -4.58 0.87
CA ASN A 57 -3.52 -3.27 1.42
C ASN A 57 -2.49 -2.84 2.47
N MET A 58 -1.54 -2.03 2.02
CA MET A 58 -0.46 -1.50 2.83
C MET A 58 -0.94 -0.73 4.08
N ILE A 59 -2.07 -0.02 3.99
CA ILE A 59 -2.64 0.75 5.10
C ILE A 59 -3.23 -0.19 6.16
N GLU A 60 -3.90 -1.24 5.72
CA GLU A 60 -4.43 -2.28 6.61
C GLU A 60 -3.30 -3.03 7.32
N GLU A 61 -2.24 -3.41 6.59
CA GLU A 61 -1.06 -4.04 7.18
C GLU A 61 -0.37 -3.12 8.20
N THR A 62 -0.35 -1.80 7.97
CA THR A 62 0.15 -0.84 8.96
C THR A 62 -0.64 -0.89 10.28
N ALA A 63 -1.98 -1.01 10.18
CA ALA A 63 -2.85 -1.07 11.34
C ALA A 63 -2.65 -2.39 12.12
N LYS A 64 -2.57 -3.51 11.40
CA LYS A 64 -2.26 -4.84 11.97
C LYS A 64 -0.94 -4.82 12.73
N GLU A 65 0.11 -4.31 12.10
CA GLU A 65 1.44 -4.26 12.72
C GLU A 65 1.50 -3.32 13.93
N THR A 66 0.73 -2.22 13.92
CA THR A 66 0.61 -1.34 15.08
C THR A 66 0.02 -2.09 16.27
N GLN A 67 -1.09 -2.81 16.07
CA GLN A 67 -1.72 -3.61 17.12
C GLN A 67 -0.85 -4.78 17.57
N LYS A 68 -0.12 -5.42 16.66
CA LYS A 68 0.79 -6.52 16.96
C LYS A 68 1.94 -6.07 17.86
N LYS A 69 2.49 -4.88 17.62
CA LYS A 69 3.58 -4.32 18.43
C LYS A 69 3.11 -3.93 19.82
N ASN A 70 1.93 -3.32 19.93
CA ASN A 70 1.33 -3.00 21.22
C ASN A 70 -0.19 -2.80 21.07
N SER A 71 -0.97 -3.74 21.58
CA SER A 71 -2.44 -3.73 21.47
C SER A 71 -3.12 -2.62 22.28
N SER A 72 -2.40 -1.99 23.22
CA SER A 72 -2.86 -0.84 24.01
C SER A 72 -2.76 0.49 23.26
N ILE A 73 -2.09 0.55 22.10
CA ILE A 73 -2.06 1.74 21.26
C ILE A 73 -3.46 2.01 20.71
N LYS A 74 -4.09 3.09 21.18
CA LYS A 74 -5.38 3.58 20.67
C LYS A 74 -5.27 4.87 19.87
N LYS A 75 -4.13 5.58 19.94
CA LYS A 75 -3.93 6.87 19.26
C LYS A 75 -2.58 6.87 18.57
N VAL A 76 -2.55 7.35 17.33
CA VAL A 76 -1.33 7.44 16.52
C VAL A 76 -1.25 8.81 15.84
N GLY A 77 -0.03 9.29 15.61
CA GLY A 77 0.22 10.42 14.72
C GLY A 77 0.29 9.96 13.26
N LEU A 78 -0.46 10.60 12.37
CA LEU A 78 -0.37 10.37 10.93
C LEU A 78 0.46 11.46 10.28
N LEU A 79 1.64 11.05 9.83
CA LEU A 79 2.54 11.84 9.01
C LEU A 79 2.28 11.51 7.54
N ALA A 80 1.53 12.36 6.84
CA ALA A 80 1.14 12.10 5.45
C ALA A 80 0.93 13.39 4.64
N SER A 81 0.74 13.23 3.33
CA SER A 81 0.29 14.33 2.45
C SER A 81 -1.14 14.74 2.78
N ILE A 82 -1.49 15.99 2.46
CA ILE A 82 -2.85 16.52 2.63
C ILE A 82 -3.88 15.65 1.89
N GLY A 83 -3.55 15.16 0.69
CA GLY A 83 -4.42 14.25 -0.07
C GLY A 83 -4.71 12.94 0.68
N THR A 84 -3.68 12.34 1.28
CA THR A 84 -3.83 11.12 2.08
C THR A 84 -4.73 11.35 3.31
N TYR A 85 -4.57 12.50 3.98
CA TYR A 85 -5.40 12.81 5.14
C TYR A 85 -6.86 13.11 4.76
N LYS A 86 -7.08 13.94 3.74
CA LYS A 86 -8.42 14.35 3.28
C LYS A 86 -9.28 13.18 2.79
N THR A 87 -8.66 12.17 2.17
CA THR A 87 -9.36 10.95 1.73
C THR A 87 -9.81 10.05 2.88
N LYS A 88 -9.29 10.27 4.10
CA LYS A 88 -9.58 9.48 5.30
C LYS A 88 -9.28 7.98 5.17
N ILE A 89 -8.48 7.55 4.19
CA ILE A 89 -8.15 6.13 3.94
C ILE A 89 -7.55 5.45 5.19
N TYR A 90 -6.65 6.13 5.90
CA TYR A 90 -6.10 5.60 7.17
C TYR A 90 -7.17 5.44 8.25
N HIS A 91 -8.15 6.33 8.33
CA HIS A 91 -9.17 6.29 9.38
C HIS A 91 -10.08 5.06 9.21
N GLN A 92 -10.44 4.78 7.95
CA GLN A 92 -11.31 3.65 7.62
C GLN A 92 -10.66 2.31 8.01
N HIS A 93 -9.36 2.14 7.74
CA HIS A 93 -8.64 0.93 8.08
C HIS A 93 -8.31 0.86 9.58
N PHE A 94 -7.84 1.94 10.20
CA PHE A 94 -7.41 1.94 11.59
C PHE A 94 -8.57 1.72 12.57
N LYS A 95 -9.78 2.19 12.21
CA LYS A 95 -11.00 1.92 12.98
C LYS A 95 -11.28 0.43 13.13
N LYS A 96 -11.00 -0.39 12.09
CA LYS A 96 -11.18 -1.85 12.15
C LYS A 96 -10.30 -2.53 13.22
N TYR A 97 -9.21 -1.87 13.62
CA TYR A 97 -8.22 -2.37 14.56
C TYR A 97 -8.29 -1.67 15.92
N ASN A 98 -9.38 -0.98 16.23
CA ASN A 98 -9.56 -0.21 17.47
C ASN A 98 -8.50 0.88 17.68
N ILE A 99 -7.92 1.41 16.59
CA ILE A 99 -7.06 2.58 16.65
C ILE A 99 -7.93 3.79 16.28
N MET A 100 -8.02 4.74 17.21
CA MET A 100 -8.78 5.98 17.05
C MET A 100 -8.24 6.81 15.89
N LYS A 101 -9.05 7.76 15.44
CA LYS A 101 -8.72 8.73 14.39
C LYS A 101 -7.29 9.26 14.58
N PRO A 102 -6.37 9.01 13.62
CA PRO A 102 -5.01 9.51 13.70
C PRO A 102 -5.00 11.03 13.80
N PHE A 103 -4.17 11.58 14.69
CA PHE A 103 -3.93 13.01 14.73
C PHE A 103 -3.02 13.39 13.57
N PHE A 104 -3.46 14.31 12.72
CA PHE A 104 -2.74 14.65 11.50
C PHE A 104 -1.62 15.64 11.77
N PHE A 105 -0.43 15.27 11.32
CA PHE A 105 0.70 16.17 11.17
C PHE A 105 1.05 16.25 9.68
N ALA A 106 0.94 17.45 9.11
CA ALA A 106 1.28 17.67 7.71
C ALA A 106 2.78 17.46 7.51
N LEU A 107 3.13 16.56 6.60
CA LEU A 107 4.51 16.39 6.19
C LEU A 107 4.86 17.39 5.09
N PHE A 108 5.79 18.28 5.40
CA PHE A 108 6.61 18.96 4.40
C PHE A 108 7.88 18.12 4.20
N ASN A 109 8.02 17.49 3.03
CA ASN A 109 9.21 16.74 2.58
C ASN A 109 9.74 15.61 3.51
N ILE A 110 9.20 14.38 3.40
CA ILE A 110 9.93 13.17 3.84
C ILE A 110 10.56 12.46 2.64
N LYS A 111 11.87 12.24 2.72
CA LYS A 111 12.69 11.49 1.75
C LYS A 111 12.34 10.00 1.76
N TRP A 112 12.35 9.40 0.56
CA TRP A 112 11.94 8.05 0.15
C TRP A 112 12.46 6.85 0.99
N ILE A 113 13.51 7.04 1.80
CA ILE A 113 14.22 5.99 2.53
C ILE A 113 13.34 5.21 3.53
N LYS A 114 12.29 5.81 4.09
CA LYS A 114 11.37 5.11 5.00
C LYS A 114 10.36 4.19 4.28
N MET A 115 10.06 4.46 3.01
CA MET A 115 9.12 3.64 2.22
C MET A 115 9.75 2.30 1.83
N ALA A 116 11.04 2.29 1.49
CA ALA A 116 11.76 1.06 1.13
C ALA A 116 11.75 0.02 2.27
N ARG A 117 12.08 0.44 3.50
CA ARG A 117 12.02 -0.44 4.69
C ARG A 117 10.61 -0.97 4.96
N PHE A 118 9.59 -0.20 4.60
CA PHE A 118 8.21 -0.62 4.79
C PHE A 118 7.78 -1.64 3.71
N ILE A 119 8.23 -1.48 2.47
CA ILE A 119 8.04 -2.48 1.41
C ILE A 119 8.70 -3.80 1.80
N GLU A 120 9.94 -3.78 2.30
CA GLU A 120 10.62 -4.98 2.80
C GLU A 120 9.85 -5.66 3.95
N HIS A 121 9.34 -4.87 4.90
CA HIS A 121 8.54 -5.39 6.02
C HIS A 121 7.22 -6.01 5.55
N VAL A 122 6.55 -5.39 4.58
CA VAL A 122 5.30 -5.89 3.99
C VAL A 122 5.54 -7.18 3.20
N ILE A 123 6.64 -7.28 2.44
CA ILE A 123 7.05 -8.52 1.75
C ILE A 123 7.33 -9.62 2.78
N LYS A 124 8.01 -9.29 3.89
CA LYS A 124 8.26 -10.25 4.97
C LYS A 124 6.96 -10.75 5.60
N ILE A 125 6.00 -9.88 5.91
CA ILE A 125 4.69 -10.27 6.46
C ILE A 125 3.94 -11.17 5.48
N ALA A 126 3.92 -10.81 4.20
CA ALA A 126 3.26 -11.60 3.17
C ALA A 126 3.87 -13.01 3.08
N ARG A 127 5.19 -13.13 3.23
CA ARG A 127 5.91 -14.43 3.28
C ARG A 127 5.59 -15.21 4.54
N ASP A 128 5.68 -14.57 5.71
CA ASP A 128 5.44 -15.18 7.02
C ASP A 128 3.97 -15.66 7.17
N SER A 129 3.04 -15.08 6.42
CA SER A 129 1.62 -15.46 6.39
C SER A 129 1.25 -16.47 5.30
N GLY A 130 2.23 -16.99 4.56
CA GLY A 130 2.02 -17.97 3.49
C GLY A 130 1.25 -17.43 2.27
N ARG A 131 1.11 -16.11 2.15
CA ARG A 131 0.37 -15.46 1.06
C ARG A 131 1.20 -15.29 -0.21
N ILE A 132 2.52 -15.45 -0.10
CA ILE A 132 3.47 -15.36 -1.21
C ILE A 132 4.47 -16.50 -1.06
N ASN A 133 4.79 -17.16 -2.18
CA ASN A 133 5.84 -18.17 -2.19
C ASN A 133 7.22 -17.51 -1.93
N PRO A 134 8.18 -18.21 -1.32
CA PRO A 134 9.54 -17.72 -1.23
C PRO A 134 10.07 -17.42 -2.64
N THR A 135 10.82 -16.32 -2.76
CA THR A 135 11.43 -15.93 -4.03
C THR A 135 12.22 -17.12 -4.59
N PRO A 136 12.10 -17.46 -5.89
CA PRO A 136 13.03 -18.40 -6.50
C PRO A 136 14.45 -17.92 -6.21
N THR A 137 15.29 -18.81 -5.69
CA THR A 137 16.73 -18.53 -5.59
C THR A 137 17.22 -18.10 -6.97
N PRO A 138 17.97 -16.98 -7.09
CA PRO A 138 18.58 -16.61 -8.35
C PRO A 138 19.37 -17.81 -8.85
N ASN A 139 19.01 -18.32 -10.02
CA ASN A 139 19.73 -19.43 -10.63
C ASN A 139 21.10 -18.89 -11.04
N THR A 140 22.14 -19.18 -10.26
CA THR A 140 23.51 -18.72 -10.49
C THR A 140 24.16 -19.34 -11.73
N ASN A 141 23.44 -20.19 -12.47
CA ASN A 141 23.94 -20.91 -13.64
C ASN A 141 23.78 -20.17 -14.98
N SER A 142 23.41 -18.88 -15.01
CA SER A 142 23.25 -18.12 -16.27
C SER A 142 24.27 -17.00 -16.47
N ILE A 143 25.41 -17.02 -15.77
CA ILE A 143 26.57 -16.15 -16.07
C ILE A 143 27.76 -17.06 -16.41
N SER A 144 27.59 -17.88 -17.45
CA SER A 144 28.68 -18.56 -18.17
C SER A 144 28.16 -18.89 -19.56
N GLY A 145 28.22 -17.91 -20.44
CA GLY A 145 27.82 -17.98 -21.85
C GLY A 145 28.22 -16.72 -22.58
#